data_AF-A0A662CCI6-F1
#
_entry.id   AF-A0A662CCI6-F1
#
_cell.length_a   1.000
_cell.length_b   1.000
_cell.length_c   1.000
_cell.angle_alpha   90.00
_cell.angle_beta   90.00
_cell.angle_gamma   90.00
#
_symmetry.space_group_name_H-M   'P 1'
#
loop_
_entity.id
_entity.type
_entity.pdbx_description
1 polymer ?
#
loop_
_entity_poly.entity_id
_entity_poly.type
_entity_poly.pdbx_seq_one_letter_code
_entity_poly.pdbx_strand_id
1 'polypeptide(L)'
;MLRECVLHPYKYYILATTPRTLEDYLVLKNGDSFAVFNRYGDIVQERLGEEGLYHQGTRFLSRLEFVLCDTRPFLLSSAVRGDNLLLTVDMTNPDIFLEKELFLPRGVLHIRRSKLLFQRGYYEEIMIENYATQEIHLPFSILFGADFADIFEVRGTVRKKRGTALQEIASGNQIALRYTGLDSVLRETILSFMPQPTELGTNYAIFHVHLKPREKATLFLTVMCKGEDAPETPTLSFKEALSKTRQSLKELRKNTCIITTSNEEFNAWLDRSYSDIFMMLTHTPYGLYPYAGIPWFSTVFGRDGIITALECLWINPSIAKGVLNYLAATQAQEENPEEDAEPGKIIHEVRLGEMAATGEIPFGRYYGSVDATPLFITLAEAYYQRTRNLEFISRLWPHIELALQWIDHYGDKDGDGFVEYTPSPNGLINKGWKDSHDSVMHSDGSPAPPPIALVEVQGYVYQAKLHAASLAKALG
;
A
#
# COMPACT_ATOMS: atom_id res chain seq x y z
N MET A 1 21.55 13.90 -34.12
CA MET A 1 20.91 12.68 -33.60
C MET A 1 19.42 12.91 -33.58
N LEU A 2 18.67 12.23 -34.45
CA LEU A 2 17.21 12.19 -34.40
C LEU A 2 16.83 11.50 -33.08
N ARG A 3 16.16 12.22 -32.18
CA ARG A 3 15.51 11.60 -31.02
C ARG A 3 14.24 10.94 -31.54
N GLU A 4 14.27 9.62 -31.71
CA GLU A 4 13.04 8.85 -31.89
C GLU A 4 12.26 8.90 -30.57
N CYS A 5 10.95 9.16 -30.67
CA CYS A 5 10.05 9.02 -29.54
C CYS A 5 9.85 7.52 -29.30
N VAL A 6 10.73 6.91 -28.52
CA VAL A 6 10.62 5.49 -28.16
C VAL A 6 9.49 5.34 -27.15
N LEU A 7 8.38 4.75 -27.59
CA LEU A 7 7.15 4.53 -26.82
C LEU A 7 7.23 3.34 -25.84
N HIS A 8 8.38 2.70 -25.69
CA HIS A 8 8.53 1.57 -24.79
C HIS A 8 9.06 2.03 -23.43
N PRO A 9 8.20 2.14 -22.39
CA PRO A 9 8.68 2.33 -21.03
C PRO A 9 9.58 1.14 -20.65
N TYR A 10 10.66 1.41 -19.91
CA TYR A 10 11.52 0.38 -19.35
C TYR A 10 10.70 -0.63 -18.52
N LYS A 11 11.20 -1.88 -18.41
CA LYS A 11 10.45 -3.07 -17.98
C LYS A 11 9.60 -2.94 -16.70
N TYR A 12 9.97 -2.04 -15.77
CA TYR A 12 9.25 -1.79 -14.50
C TYR A 12 8.94 -0.31 -14.23
N TYR A 13 9.06 0.53 -15.26
CA TYR A 13 8.80 1.96 -15.17
C TYR A 13 7.34 2.22 -14.78
N ILE A 14 7.13 3.16 -13.86
CA ILE A 14 5.78 3.60 -13.50
C ILE A 14 5.34 4.61 -14.54
N LEU A 15 4.35 4.23 -15.34
CA LEU A 15 3.84 5.10 -16.38
C LEU A 15 3.25 6.38 -15.78
N ALA A 16 3.79 7.53 -16.17
CA ALA A 16 3.30 8.85 -15.78
C ALA A 16 2.77 9.58 -17.03
N THR A 17 1.50 9.34 -17.40
CA THR A 17 0.89 9.98 -18.58
C THR A 17 0.16 11.29 -18.27
N THR A 18 -0.09 11.57 -16.99
CA THR A 18 -0.86 12.74 -16.54
C THR A 18 -0.18 13.34 -15.31
N PRO A 19 -0.01 14.66 -15.20
CA PRO A 19 0.55 15.27 -14.00
C PRO A 19 -0.32 14.92 -12.78
N ARG A 20 0.29 14.31 -11.76
CA ARG A 20 -0.37 13.98 -10.49
C ARG A 20 -0.46 15.24 -9.64
N THR A 21 -1.63 15.85 -9.53
CA THR A 21 -1.91 16.83 -8.48
C THR A 21 -2.35 16.10 -7.22
N LEU A 22 -1.84 16.51 -6.05
CA LEU A 22 -2.23 15.97 -4.73
C LEU A 22 -3.74 16.11 -4.46
N GLU A 23 -4.44 16.97 -5.20
CA GLU A 23 -5.89 17.19 -5.11
C GLU A 23 -6.73 16.12 -5.84
N ASP A 24 -6.12 15.22 -6.61
CA ASP A 24 -6.86 14.31 -7.48
C ASP A 24 -7.23 12.97 -6.82
N TYR A 25 -6.46 12.53 -5.81
CA TYR A 25 -6.62 11.22 -5.18
C TYR A 25 -6.70 11.26 -3.66
N LEU A 26 -7.59 10.44 -3.11
CA LEU A 26 -7.72 10.19 -1.68
C LEU A 26 -7.29 8.75 -1.43
N VAL A 27 -6.37 8.54 -0.49
CA VAL A 27 -5.80 7.21 -0.24
C VAL A 27 -5.99 6.81 1.22
N LEU A 28 -6.40 5.57 1.45
CA LEU A 28 -6.41 4.92 2.77
C LEU A 28 -5.51 3.69 2.74
N LYS A 29 -4.85 3.38 3.86
CA LYS A 29 -4.08 2.14 4.05
C LYS A 29 -4.36 1.54 5.42
N ASN A 30 -4.49 0.22 5.46
CA ASN A 30 -4.45 -0.56 6.70
C ASN A 30 -3.82 -1.93 6.44
N GLY A 31 -2.71 -2.23 7.13
CA GLY A 31 -1.95 -3.47 6.93
C GLY A 31 -1.54 -3.65 5.47
N ASP A 32 -1.91 -4.79 4.88
CA ASP A 32 -1.66 -5.18 3.49
C ASP A 32 -2.67 -4.65 2.47
N SER A 33 -3.63 -3.83 2.92
CA SER A 33 -4.66 -3.25 2.06
C SER A 33 -4.49 -1.75 1.94
N PHE A 34 -4.76 -1.23 0.74
CA PHE A 34 -4.91 0.19 0.51
C PHE A 34 -6.00 0.44 -0.52
N ALA A 35 -6.56 1.64 -0.54
CA ALA A 35 -7.59 2.03 -1.50
C ALA A 35 -7.32 3.43 -2.02
N VAL A 36 -7.48 3.60 -3.33
CA VAL A 36 -7.30 4.86 -4.05
C VAL A 36 -8.67 5.27 -4.60
N PHE A 37 -9.13 6.46 -4.22
CA PHE A 37 -10.39 7.06 -4.64
C PHE A 37 -10.14 8.37 -5.36
N ASN A 38 -11.04 8.76 -6.26
CA ASN A 38 -11.10 10.15 -6.72
C ASN A 38 -11.65 11.08 -5.62
N ARG A 39 -11.71 12.39 -5.91
CA ARG A 39 -12.26 13.41 -5.00
C ARG A 39 -13.73 13.21 -4.56
N TYR A 40 -14.53 12.40 -5.26
CA TYR A 40 -15.90 12.05 -4.87
C TYR A 40 -15.96 10.85 -3.93
N GLY A 41 -14.80 10.25 -3.61
CA GLY A 41 -14.73 8.98 -2.88
C GLY A 41 -15.20 7.80 -3.71
N ASP A 42 -15.26 7.95 -5.04
CA ASP A 42 -15.57 6.87 -5.97
C ASP A 42 -14.29 6.18 -6.45
N ILE A 43 -14.46 4.95 -6.92
CA ILE A 43 -13.48 4.20 -7.68
C ILE A 43 -14.02 4.10 -9.10
N VAL A 44 -13.36 4.75 -10.05
CA VAL A 44 -13.68 4.72 -11.47
C VAL A 44 -12.45 4.37 -12.31
N GLN A 45 -12.67 3.66 -13.41
CA GLN A 45 -11.62 3.36 -14.38
C GLN A 45 -11.50 4.48 -15.42
N GLU A 46 -11.35 5.72 -14.95
CA GLU A 46 -11.05 6.88 -15.79
C GLU A 46 -9.53 7.16 -15.81
N ARG A 47 -9.05 7.87 -16.84
CA ARG A 47 -7.63 8.25 -17.02
C ARG A 47 -6.70 7.03 -17.04
N LEU A 48 -5.78 6.92 -16.06
CA LEU A 48 -4.81 5.82 -15.92
C LEU A 48 -5.44 4.55 -15.33
N GLY A 49 -6.68 4.63 -14.81
CA GLY A 49 -7.32 3.49 -14.15
C GLY A 49 -6.56 3.04 -12.90
N GLU A 50 -6.05 3.98 -12.11
CA GLU A 50 -5.27 3.72 -10.89
C GLU A 50 -6.17 3.52 -9.64
N GLU A 51 -7.41 3.97 -9.70
CA GLU A 51 -8.36 3.87 -8.59
C GLU A 51 -8.73 2.41 -8.32
N GLY A 52 -8.90 2.06 -7.04
CA GLY A 52 -9.23 0.70 -6.68
C GLY A 52 -9.08 0.37 -5.19
N LEU A 53 -9.63 -0.78 -4.79
CA LEU A 53 -9.31 -1.44 -3.53
C LEU A 53 -8.27 -2.53 -3.81
N TYR A 54 -7.12 -2.41 -3.17
CA TYR A 54 -5.97 -3.29 -3.34
C TYR A 54 -5.71 -4.08 -2.07
N HIS A 55 -5.41 -5.36 -2.22
CA HIS A 55 -4.95 -6.23 -1.15
C HIS A 55 -3.82 -7.11 -1.66
N GLN A 56 -2.68 -7.13 -0.97
CA GLN A 56 -1.51 -7.97 -1.32
C GLN A 56 -1.06 -7.81 -2.78
N GLY A 57 -1.11 -6.59 -3.31
CA GLY A 57 -0.67 -6.28 -4.69
C GLY A 57 -1.69 -6.60 -5.80
N THR A 58 -2.90 -7.05 -5.46
CA THR A 58 -4.00 -7.28 -6.42
C THR A 58 -5.14 -6.28 -6.22
N ARG A 59 -5.75 -5.77 -7.29
CA ARG A 59 -6.94 -4.91 -7.25
C ARG A 59 -8.22 -5.73 -7.17
N PHE A 60 -8.76 -5.87 -5.96
CA PHE A 60 -10.01 -6.58 -5.70
C PHE A 60 -11.26 -5.80 -6.12
N LEU A 61 -11.20 -4.47 -6.17
CA LEU A 61 -12.32 -3.64 -6.64
C LEU A 61 -11.79 -2.58 -7.60
N SER A 62 -12.29 -2.60 -8.83
CA SER A 62 -11.95 -1.66 -9.91
C SER A 62 -13.05 -0.63 -10.15
N ARG A 63 -14.24 -0.82 -9.56
CA ARG A 63 -15.32 0.15 -9.65
C ARG A 63 -16.12 0.19 -8.37
N LEU A 64 -16.42 1.39 -7.90
CA LEU A 64 -17.32 1.68 -6.80
C LEU A 64 -17.84 3.12 -6.93
N GLU A 65 -19.04 3.29 -7.44
CA GLU A 65 -19.63 4.61 -7.70
C GLU A 65 -20.96 4.79 -6.98
N PHE A 66 -21.18 5.98 -6.43
CA PHE A 66 -22.48 6.39 -5.89
C PHE A 66 -23.24 7.26 -6.92
N VAL A 67 -24.45 6.85 -7.27
CA VAL A 67 -25.32 7.56 -8.22
C VAL A 67 -26.69 7.84 -7.59
N LEU A 68 -27.19 9.06 -7.75
CA LEU A 68 -28.48 9.52 -7.20
C LEU A 68 -29.41 9.89 -8.36
N CYS A 69 -30.54 9.19 -8.50
CA CYS A 69 -31.49 9.43 -9.60
C CYS A 69 -30.82 9.51 -10.99
N ASP A 70 -29.91 8.58 -11.28
CA ASP A 70 -29.10 8.54 -12.52
C ASP A 70 -28.22 9.79 -12.75
N THR A 71 -27.98 10.57 -11.70
CA THR A 71 -27.09 11.74 -11.72
C THR A 71 -25.99 11.60 -10.68
N ARG A 72 -24.84 12.26 -10.94
CA ARG A 72 -23.77 12.38 -9.96
C ARG A 72 -24.08 13.54 -8.99
N PRO A 73 -24.05 13.32 -7.66
CA PRO A 73 -24.15 14.41 -6.69
C PRO A 73 -23.08 15.49 -6.85
N PHE A 74 -23.37 16.70 -6.42
CA PHE A 74 -22.38 17.76 -6.30
C PHE A 74 -21.51 17.56 -5.05
N LEU A 75 -20.19 17.64 -5.23
CA LEU A 75 -19.23 17.56 -4.15
C LEU A 75 -19.22 18.87 -3.34
N LEU A 76 -19.33 18.76 -2.02
CA LEU A 76 -19.16 19.87 -1.09
C LEU A 76 -17.75 19.86 -0.48
N SER A 77 -17.30 18.70 -0.01
CA SER A 77 -15.96 18.51 0.54
C SER A 77 -15.55 17.03 0.53
N SER A 78 -14.25 16.77 0.54
CA SER A 78 -13.67 15.44 0.69
C SER A 78 -12.34 15.53 1.40
N ALA A 79 -12.13 14.75 2.46
CA ALA A 79 -10.87 14.74 3.18
C ALA A 79 -10.63 13.43 3.91
N VAL A 80 -9.37 12.98 3.91
CA VAL A 80 -8.87 12.00 4.87
C VAL A 80 -8.65 12.72 6.20
N ARG A 81 -9.19 12.18 7.30
CA ARG A 81 -9.02 12.74 8.63
C ARG A 81 -7.54 12.78 9.02
N GLY A 82 -7.19 13.66 9.95
CA GLY A 82 -5.81 13.86 10.37
C GLY A 82 -5.11 12.64 10.97
N ASP A 83 -5.87 11.65 11.44
CA ASP A 83 -5.37 10.37 11.96
C ASP A 83 -5.23 9.28 10.88
N ASN A 84 -5.48 9.61 9.60
CA ASN A 84 -5.45 8.71 8.44
C ASN A 84 -6.41 7.49 8.52
N LEU A 85 -7.36 7.49 9.46
CA LEU A 85 -8.24 6.32 9.69
C LEU A 85 -9.54 6.36 8.88
N LEU A 86 -10.03 7.56 8.56
CA LEU A 86 -11.34 7.75 7.98
C LEU A 86 -11.26 8.76 6.83
N LEU A 87 -11.83 8.39 5.69
CA LEU A 87 -12.15 9.31 4.61
C LEU A 87 -13.62 9.73 4.75
N THR A 88 -13.88 11.03 4.73
CA THR A 88 -15.24 11.57 4.67
C THR A 88 -15.43 12.39 3.39
N VAL A 89 -16.56 12.17 2.72
CA VAL A 89 -17.00 12.93 1.55
C VAL A 89 -18.41 13.43 1.82
N ASP A 90 -18.60 14.75 1.77
CA ASP A 90 -19.90 15.41 1.88
C ASP A 90 -20.32 15.91 0.50
N MET A 91 -21.58 15.62 0.12
CA MET A 91 -22.15 15.90 -1.19
C MET A 91 -23.61 16.38 -1.05
N THR A 92 -24.17 16.88 -2.15
CA THR A 92 -25.59 17.27 -2.25
C THR A 92 -26.18 16.93 -3.61
N ASN A 93 -27.51 16.86 -3.72
CA ASN A 93 -28.17 16.57 -4.98
C ASN A 93 -28.11 17.75 -5.98
N PRO A 94 -28.01 17.48 -7.30
CA PRO A 94 -28.31 18.46 -8.33
C PRO A 94 -29.82 18.70 -8.43
N ASP A 95 -30.24 19.58 -9.35
CA ASP A 95 -31.65 19.68 -9.74
C ASP A 95 -32.06 18.37 -10.42
N ILE A 96 -33.10 17.71 -9.91
CA ILE A 96 -33.64 16.47 -10.45
C ILE A 96 -34.98 16.78 -11.11
N PHE A 97 -35.12 16.35 -12.36
CA PHE A 97 -36.32 16.55 -13.16
C PHE A 97 -37.07 15.23 -13.36
N LEU A 98 -38.39 15.27 -13.28
CA LEU A 98 -39.28 14.18 -13.67
C LEU A 98 -40.20 14.71 -14.78
N GLU A 99 -40.20 14.06 -15.95
CA GLU A 99 -41.02 14.46 -17.11
C GLU A 99 -40.89 15.95 -17.52
N LYS A 100 -39.69 16.52 -17.34
CA LYS A 100 -39.33 17.95 -17.55
C LYS A 100 -39.83 18.93 -16.49
N GLU A 101 -40.50 18.46 -15.45
CA GLU A 101 -40.82 19.26 -14.27
C GLU A 101 -39.73 19.11 -13.21
N LEU A 102 -39.44 20.20 -12.49
CA LEU A 102 -38.49 20.16 -11.38
C LEU A 102 -39.08 19.34 -10.23
N PHE A 103 -38.58 18.12 -10.04
CA PHE A 103 -39.00 17.22 -8.97
C PHE A 103 -38.32 17.54 -7.65
N LEU A 104 -36.99 17.76 -7.69
CA LEU A 104 -36.21 18.09 -6.52
C LEU A 104 -35.23 19.22 -6.82
N PRO A 105 -35.34 20.39 -6.14
CA PRO A 105 -34.35 21.45 -6.30
C PRO A 105 -32.99 21.00 -5.75
N ARG A 106 -31.91 21.49 -6.35
CA ARG A 106 -30.54 21.25 -5.89
C ARG A 106 -30.35 21.69 -4.45
N GLY A 107 -29.43 21.03 -3.75
CA GLY A 107 -28.97 21.50 -2.43
C GLY A 107 -29.87 21.12 -1.24
N VAL A 108 -30.90 20.28 -1.45
CA VAL A 108 -31.87 19.94 -0.39
C VAL A 108 -31.62 18.59 0.26
N LEU A 109 -30.72 17.77 -0.29
CA LEU A 109 -30.22 16.56 0.33
C LEU A 109 -28.78 16.76 0.78
N HIS A 110 -28.48 16.33 1.99
CA HIS A 110 -27.09 16.16 2.43
C HIS A 110 -26.74 14.68 2.35
N ILE A 111 -25.65 14.37 1.64
CA ILE A 111 -25.15 13.01 1.47
C ILE A 111 -23.76 12.96 2.07
N ARG A 112 -23.56 12.12 3.08
CA ARG A 112 -22.24 11.88 3.68
C ARG A 112 -21.81 10.44 3.48
N ARG A 113 -20.59 10.27 2.95
CA ARG A 113 -19.94 8.97 2.81
C ARG A 113 -18.73 8.93 3.75
N SER A 114 -18.70 7.99 4.67
CA SER A 114 -17.59 7.75 5.58
C SER A 114 -16.98 6.40 5.29
N LYS A 115 -15.66 6.34 5.04
CA LYS A 115 -14.96 5.14 4.55
C LYS A 115 -13.76 4.84 5.42
N LEU A 116 -13.51 3.56 5.71
CA LEU A 116 -12.29 3.10 6.39
C LEU A 116 -11.86 1.73 5.88
N LEU A 117 -10.58 1.43 6.10
CA LEU A 117 -10.00 0.11 5.88
C LEU A 117 -9.65 -0.54 7.21
N PHE A 118 -9.94 -1.83 7.34
CA PHE A 118 -9.47 -2.64 8.46
C PHE A 118 -9.11 -4.03 7.97
N GLN A 119 -7.84 -4.40 8.09
CA GLN A 119 -7.26 -5.63 7.55
C GLN A 119 -7.57 -5.77 6.06
N ARG A 120 -8.29 -6.82 5.65
CA ARG A 120 -8.72 -7.09 4.27
C ARG A 120 -10.11 -6.52 3.91
N GLY A 121 -10.72 -5.76 4.82
CA GLY A 121 -12.06 -5.22 4.69
C GLY A 121 -12.07 -3.72 4.40
N TYR A 122 -12.94 -3.32 3.48
CA TYR A 122 -13.37 -1.95 3.24
C TYR A 122 -14.78 -1.77 3.82
N TYR A 123 -14.98 -0.69 4.57
CA TYR A 123 -16.26 -0.39 5.19
C TYR A 123 -16.68 1.04 4.85
N GLU A 124 -17.93 1.19 4.44
CA GLU A 124 -18.52 2.47 4.08
C GLU A 124 -19.88 2.66 4.75
N GLU A 125 -20.08 3.82 5.36
CA GLU A 125 -21.36 4.32 5.86
C GLU A 125 -21.81 5.47 4.96
N ILE A 126 -22.97 5.34 4.33
CA ILE A 126 -23.60 6.35 3.47
C ILE A 126 -24.86 6.84 4.16
N MET A 127 -24.86 8.11 4.54
CA MET A 127 -25.99 8.77 5.18
C MET A 127 -26.61 9.78 4.21
N ILE A 128 -27.93 9.74 4.05
CA ILE A 128 -28.70 10.68 3.23
C ILE A 128 -29.73 11.35 4.14
N GLU A 129 -29.70 12.68 4.23
CA GLU A 129 -30.61 13.48 5.04
C GLU A 129 -31.41 14.46 4.18
N ASN A 130 -32.71 14.54 4.44
CA ASN A 130 -33.62 15.45 3.77
C ASN A 130 -33.72 16.80 4.49
N TYR A 131 -33.31 17.88 3.83
CA TYR A 131 -33.46 19.27 4.28
C TYR A 131 -34.60 20.03 3.57
N ALA A 132 -35.31 19.40 2.64
CA ALA A 132 -36.52 19.95 2.05
C ALA A 132 -37.66 20.02 3.07
N THR A 133 -38.66 20.85 2.78
CA THR A 133 -39.89 20.96 3.58
C THR A 133 -40.93 19.89 3.25
N GLN A 134 -40.66 19.06 2.23
CA GLN A 134 -41.55 18.00 1.77
C GLN A 134 -40.91 16.62 1.92
N GLU A 135 -41.76 15.60 1.92
CA GLU A 135 -41.35 14.20 1.89
C GLU A 135 -40.77 13.84 0.52
N ILE A 136 -39.71 13.03 0.50
CA ILE A 136 -38.98 12.68 -0.72
C ILE A 136 -38.91 11.17 -0.84
N HIS A 137 -39.19 10.69 -2.05
CA HIS A 137 -39.00 9.30 -2.47
C HIS A 137 -38.08 9.30 -3.68
N LEU A 138 -36.92 8.66 -3.57
CA LEU A 138 -35.98 8.61 -4.69
C LEU A 138 -35.12 7.35 -4.70
N PRO A 139 -34.69 6.90 -5.89
CA PRO A 139 -33.70 5.85 -6.03
C PRO A 139 -32.27 6.39 -5.92
N PHE A 140 -31.38 5.57 -5.38
CA PHE A 140 -29.94 5.71 -5.57
C PHE A 140 -29.34 4.34 -5.87
N SER A 141 -28.19 4.31 -6.54
CA SER A 141 -27.51 3.09 -6.91
C SER A 141 -26.02 3.12 -6.54
N ILE A 142 -25.51 1.94 -6.21
CA ILE A 142 -24.08 1.68 -6.06
C ILE A 142 -23.64 0.84 -7.25
N LEU A 143 -22.77 1.38 -8.10
CA LEU A 143 -22.19 0.64 -9.22
C LEU A 143 -20.86 0.04 -8.77
N PHE A 144 -20.59 -1.21 -9.11
CA PHE A 144 -19.37 -1.88 -8.68
C PHE A 144 -18.81 -2.84 -9.74
N GLY A 145 -17.55 -3.22 -9.56
CA GLY A 145 -16.85 -4.13 -10.46
C GLY A 145 -15.47 -4.49 -9.92
N ALA A 146 -14.97 -5.65 -10.36
CA ALA A 146 -13.66 -6.17 -10.02
C ALA A 146 -12.97 -6.67 -11.28
N ASP A 147 -11.67 -6.45 -11.39
CA ASP A 147 -10.85 -6.91 -12.51
C ASP A 147 -9.64 -7.75 -12.08
N PHE A 148 -9.33 -7.79 -10.78
CA PHE A 148 -8.24 -8.54 -10.18
C PHE A 148 -6.88 -8.24 -10.82
N ALA A 149 -6.70 -7.02 -11.32
CA ALA A 149 -5.45 -6.60 -11.94
C ALA A 149 -4.30 -6.59 -10.92
N ASP A 150 -3.14 -7.12 -11.31
CA ASP A 150 -1.93 -6.97 -10.52
C ASP A 150 -1.45 -5.50 -10.54
N ILE A 151 -0.82 -5.04 -9.45
CA ILE A 151 -0.32 -3.68 -9.34
C ILE A 151 0.67 -3.32 -10.46
N PHE A 152 1.41 -4.28 -11.01
CA PHE A 152 2.30 -4.04 -12.14
C PHE A 152 1.53 -3.82 -13.44
N GLU A 153 0.36 -4.44 -13.62
CA GLU A 153 -0.55 -4.14 -14.73
C GLU A 153 -1.07 -2.70 -14.64
N VAL A 154 -1.50 -2.29 -13.43
CA VAL A 154 -1.97 -0.92 -13.17
C VAL A 154 -0.87 0.13 -13.44
N ARG A 155 0.39 -0.22 -13.18
CA ARG A 155 1.55 0.65 -13.45
C ARG A 155 1.95 0.72 -14.93
N GLY A 156 1.28 -0.03 -15.81
CA GLY A 156 1.51 -0.02 -17.25
C GLY A 156 2.20 -1.26 -17.82
N THR A 157 2.46 -2.29 -17.01
CA THR A 157 3.01 -3.56 -17.53
C THR A 157 1.94 -4.30 -18.34
N VAL A 158 2.24 -4.61 -19.59
CA VAL A 158 1.30 -5.36 -20.44
C VAL A 158 1.42 -6.84 -20.14
N ARG A 159 0.37 -7.41 -19.55
CA ARG A 159 0.28 -8.84 -19.25
C ARG A 159 -0.29 -9.63 -20.42
N LYS A 160 0.36 -10.74 -20.79
CA LYS A 160 -0.02 -11.53 -21.97
C LYS A 160 -1.25 -12.41 -21.76
N LYS A 161 -1.44 -12.89 -20.53
CA LYS A 161 -2.52 -13.79 -20.14
C LYS A 161 -3.07 -13.34 -18.80
N ARG A 162 -4.35 -13.63 -18.57
CA ARG A 162 -5.01 -13.47 -17.29
C ARG A 162 -5.65 -14.79 -16.90
N GLY A 163 -5.95 -14.92 -15.61
CA GLY A 163 -6.78 -15.99 -15.08
C GLY A 163 -8.22 -15.90 -15.58
N THR A 164 -9.10 -16.64 -14.93
CA THR A 164 -10.50 -16.80 -15.38
C THR A 164 -11.45 -16.12 -14.39
N ALA A 165 -12.23 -15.16 -14.89
CA ALA A 165 -13.38 -14.62 -14.16
C ALA A 165 -14.47 -15.70 -14.05
N LEU A 166 -14.98 -15.91 -12.85
CA LEU A 166 -16.04 -16.88 -12.58
C LEU A 166 -17.38 -16.15 -12.44
N GLN A 167 -18.47 -16.90 -12.60
CA GLN A 167 -19.82 -16.35 -12.47
C GLN A 167 -20.03 -15.68 -11.11
N GLU A 168 -20.67 -14.52 -11.10
CA GLU A 168 -21.02 -13.82 -9.88
C GLU A 168 -22.09 -14.60 -9.10
N ILE A 169 -21.95 -14.66 -7.78
CA ILE A 169 -22.98 -15.26 -6.91
C ILE A 169 -23.62 -14.14 -6.12
N ALA A 170 -24.86 -13.79 -6.48
CA ALA A 170 -25.72 -12.92 -5.69
C ALA A 170 -26.60 -13.76 -4.76
N SER A 171 -26.64 -13.42 -3.48
CA SER A 171 -27.49 -14.07 -2.48
C SER A 171 -27.95 -13.04 -1.46
N GLY A 172 -29.27 -12.81 -1.40
CA GLY A 172 -29.87 -11.86 -0.46
C GLY A 172 -29.32 -10.44 -0.62
N ASN A 173 -28.51 -10.02 0.35
CA ASN A 173 -27.87 -8.70 0.41
C ASN A 173 -26.37 -8.73 0.05
N GLN A 174 -25.89 -9.83 -0.53
CA GLN A 174 -24.48 -10.02 -0.86
C GLN A 174 -24.27 -10.38 -2.32
N ILE A 175 -23.13 -9.98 -2.86
CA ILE A 175 -22.62 -10.44 -4.15
C ILE A 175 -21.13 -10.75 -4.06
N ALA A 176 -20.72 -11.88 -4.63
CA ALA A 176 -19.33 -12.29 -4.74
C ALA A 176 -18.85 -12.19 -6.20
N LEU A 177 -17.85 -11.34 -6.44
CA LEU A 177 -17.09 -11.29 -7.70
C LEU A 177 -15.88 -12.20 -7.56
N ARG A 178 -15.65 -13.11 -8.50
CA ARG A 178 -14.71 -14.22 -8.31
C ARG A 178 -13.76 -14.37 -9.49
N TYR A 179 -12.52 -14.71 -9.18
CA TYR A 179 -11.45 -14.87 -10.16
C TYR A 179 -10.46 -15.95 -9.72
N THR A 180 -10.15 -16.87 -10.62
CA THR A 180 -9.05 -17.83 -10.41
C THR A 180 -7.84 -17.35 -11.19
N GLY A 181 -6.76 -17.03 -10.48
CA GLY A 181 -5.51 -16.58 -11.10
C GLY A 181 -4.78 -17.69 -11.85
N LEU A 182 -3.77 -17.30 -12.63
CA LEU A 182 -2.81 -18.20 -13.29
C LEU A 182 -1.96 -18.98 -12.28
N ASP A 183 -1.86 -18.47 -11.05
CA ASP A 183 -1.31 -19.18 -9.88
C ASP A 183 -2.26 -20.24 -9.30
N SER A 184 -3.42 -20.45 -9.93
CA SER A 184 -4.49 -21.35 -9.48
C SER A 184 -5.15 -20.94 -8.16
N VAL A 185 -4.90 -19.72 -7.66
CA VAL A 185 -5.50 -19.23 -6.41
C VAL A 185 -6.85 -18.59 -6.69
N LEU A 186 -7.89 -19.02 -5.96
CA LEU A 186 -9.18 -18.36 -5.95
C LEU A 186 -9.14 -17.03 -5.17
N ARG A 187 -9.55 -15.95 -5.82
CA ARG A 187 -9.73 -14.62 -5.25
C ARG A 187 -11.19 -14.19 -5.34
N GLU A 188 -11.74 -13.69 -4.26
CA GLU A 188 -13.14 -13.25 -4.16
C GLU A 188 -13.23 -11.85 -3.58
N THR A 189 -14.07 -11.01 -4.19
CA THR A 189 -14.49 -9.71 -3.66
C THR A 189 -15.95 -9.83 -3.24
N ILE A 190 -16.20 -9.88 -1.93
CA ILE A 190 -17.54 -10.07 -1.37
C ILE A 190 -18.08 -8.71 -0.93
N LEU A 191 -19.10 -8.21 -1.63
CA LEU A 191 -19.83 -6.99 -1.27
C LEU A 191 -21.06 -7.37 -0.45
N SER A 192 -21.26 -6.72 0.69
CA SER A 192 -22.40 -6.91 1.59
C SER A 192 -23.07 -5.57 1.87
N PHE A 193 -24.39 -5.51 1.68
CA PHE A 193 -25.19 -4.29 1.84
C PHE A 193 -26.14 -4.39 3.02
N MET A 194 -26.27 -3.34 3.82
CA MET A 194 -27.24 -3.25 4.91
C MET A 194 -27.83 -1.84 4.99
N PRO A 195 -29.13 -1.63 4.76
CA PRO A 195 -30.18 -2.61 4.49
C PRO A 195 -29.99 -3.37 3.16
N GLN A 196 -30.78 -4.41 2.93
CA GLN A 196 -30.77 -5.15 1.66
C GLN A 196 -31.22 -4.22 0.52
N PRO A 197 -30.54 -4.25 -0.65
CA PRO A 197 -30.99 -3.49 -1.82
C PRO A 197 -32.36 -3.95 -2.29
N THR A 198 -33.11 -3.03 -2.90
CA THR A 198 -34.37 -3.34 -3.60
C THR A 198 -34.10 -4.24 -4.78
N GLU A 199 -32.98 -4.01 -5.48
CA GLU A 199 -32.53 -4.83 -6.61
C GLU A 199 -31.01 -4.98 -6.55
N LEU A 200 -30.52 -6.20 -6.73
CA LEU A 200 -29.09 -6.53 -6.78
C LEU A 200 -28.79 -7.21 -8.11
N GLY A 201 -28.10 -6.49 -8.99
CA GLY A 201 -27.59 -7.00 -10.27
C GLY A 201 -26.14 -7.49 -10.15
N THR A 202 -25.53 -7.83 -11.29
CA THR A 202 -24.14 -8.32 -11.34
C THR A 202 -23.11 -7.21 -11.13
N ASN A 203 -23.46 -5.95 -11.42
CA ASN A 203 -22.56 -4.78 -11.34
C ASN A 203 -23.23 -3.54 -10.72
N TYR A 204 -24.41 -3.71 -10.11
CA TYR A 204 -25.13 -2.63 -9.45
C TYR A 204 -25.98 -3.12 -8.28
N ALA A 205 -26.26 -2.23 -7.33
CA ALA A 205 -27.27 -2.39 -6.29
C ALA A 205 -28.14 -1.13 -6.25
N ILE A 206 -29.47 -1.29 -6.34
CA ILE A 206 -30.45 -0.20 -6.33
C ILE A 206 -31.18 -0.17 -4.99
N PHE A 207 -31.33 1.02 -4.44
CA PHE A 207 -32.03 1.29 -3.20
C PHE A 207 -33.07 2.38 -3.43
N HIS A 208 -34.18 2.30 -2.71
CA HIS A 208 -35.17 3.38 -2.63
C HIS A 208 -35.18 3.93 -1.22
N VAL A 209 -35.01 5.25 -1.10
CA VAL A 209 -35.14 5.94 0.19
C VAL A 209 -36.43 6.72 0.23
N HIS A 210 -37.04 6.68 1.39
CA HIS A 210 -38.21 7.46 1.75
C HIS A 210 -37.84 8.31 2.95
N LEU A 211 -37.88 9.63 2.80
CA LEU A 211 -37.36 10.57 3.79
C LEU A 211 -38.37 11.71 4.01
N LYS A 212 -38.92 11.79 5.21
CA LYS A 212 -39.64 12.97 5.70
C LYS A 212 -38.68 14.15 5.89
N PRO A 213 -39.18 15.39 6.03
CA PRO A 213 -38.34 16.52 6.39
C PRO A 213 -37.50 16.21 7.64
N ARG A 214 -36.18 16.44 7.56
CA ARG A 214 -35.17 16.17 8.60
C ARG A 214 -34.89 14.69 8.91
N GLU A 215 -35.51 13.77 8.18
CA GLU A 215 -35.25 12.34 8.33
C GLU A 215 -33.94 11.94 7.65
N LYS A 216 -33.32 10.87 8.16
CA LYS A 216 -32.07 10.31 7.65
C LYS A 216 -32.25 8.84 7.32
N ALA A 217 -31.71 8.42 6.19
CA ALA A 217 -31.47 7.01 5.87
C ALA A 217 -29.96 6.72 5.97
N THR A 218 -29.61 5.51 6.37
CA THR A 218 -28.21 5.06 6.43
C THR A 218 -28.07 3.70 5.76
N LEU A 219 -27.10 3.61 4.85
CA LEU A 219 -26.65 2.39 4.20
C LEU A 219 -25.23 2.07 4.67
N PHE A 220 -24.98 0.80 4.93
CA PHE A 220 -23.66 0.25 5.18
C PHE A 220 -23.27 -0.66 4.03
N LEU A 221 -22.07 -0.44 3.48
CA LEU A 221 -21.43 -1.31 2.52
C LEU A 221 -20.16 -1.88 3.16
N THR A 222 -20.02 -3.19 3.14
CA THR A 222 -18.77 -3.87 3.48
C THR A 222 -18.25 -4.62 2.25
N VAL A 223 -16.99 -4.44 1.91
CA VAL A 223 -16.30 -5.18 0.84
C VAL A 223 -15.15 -5.96 1.46
N MET A 224 -15.16 -7.28 1.31
CA MET A 224 -14.12 -8.17 1.84
C MET A 224 -13.28 -8.74 0.69
N CYS A 225 -11.96 -8.57 0.76
CA CYS A 225 -11.01 -9.19 -0.16
C CYS A 225 -10.62 -10.57 0.40
N LYS A 226 -10.96 -11.66 -0.28
CA LYS A 226 -10.71 -13.03 0.19
C LYS A 226 -9.79 -13.77 -0.79
N GLY A 227 -8.74 -14.39 -0.27
CA GLY A 227 -7.96 -15.42 -0.97
C GLY A 227 -8.28 -16.81 -0.42
N GLU A 228 -7.99 -17.85 -1.20
CA GLU A 228 -8.31 -19.25 -0.89
C GLU A 228 -7.82 -19.71 0.49
N ASP A 229 -6.57 -19.39 0.86
CA ASP A 229 -5.95 -19.81 2.13
C ASP A 229 -6.13 -18.80 3.28
N ALA A 230 -6.93 -17.76 3.07
CA ALA A 230 -7.04 -16.69 4.03
C ALA A 230 -7.95 -17.14 5.19
N PRO A 231 -7.52 -17.07 6.46
CA PRO A 231 -8.34 -17.53 7.59
C PRO A 231 -9.70 -16.81 7.61
N GLU A 232 -10.76 -17.54 7.94
CA GLU A 232 -12.09 -16.95 8.10
C GLU A 232 -12.03 -15.86 9.17
N THR A 233 -12.33 -14.64 8.75
CA THR A 233 -12.36 -13.48 9.64
C THR A 233 -13.80 -12.99 9.70
N PRO A 234 -14.38 -12.80 10.90
CA PRO A 234 -15.75 -12.35 11.00
C PRO A 234 -15.91 -10.95 10.40
N THR A 235 -16.92 -10.77 9.56
CA THR A 235 -17.29 -9.48 9.01
C THR A 235 -17.77 -8.56 10.15
N LEU A 236 -17.04 -7.48 10.37
CA LEU A 236 -17.39 -6.47 11.39
C LEU A 236 -18.44 -5.49 10.86
N SER A 237 -19.17 -4.85 11.77
CA SER A 237 -19.89 -3.63 11.44
C SER A 237 -18.92 -2.45 11.26
N PHE A 238 -19.37 -1.39 10.58
CA PHE A 238 -18.60 -0.15 10.41
C PHE A 238 -18.09 0.41 11.75
N LYS A 239 -18.94 0.42 12.78
CA LYS A 239 -18.58 0.93 14.12
C LYS A 239 -17.53 0.07 14.81
N GLU A 240 -17.64 -1.26 14.70
CA GLU A 240 -16.66 -2.18 15.26
C GLU A 240 -15.30 -2.06 14.55
N ALA A 241 -15.29 -2.00 13.22
CA ALA A 241 -14.08 -1.82 12.44
C ALA A 241 -13.38 -0.48 12.77
N LEU A 242 -14.15 0.61 12.88
CA LEU A 242 -13.64 1.91 13.33
C LEU A 242 -13.07 1.86 14.75
N SER A 243 -13.77 1.19 15.67
CA SER A 243 -13.32 1.02 17.05
C SER A 243 -12.00 0.26 17.14
N LYS A 244 -11.89 -0.88 16.43
CA LYS A 244 -10.65 -1.68 16.38
C LYS A 244 -9.48 -0.92 15.74
N THR A 245 -9.75 -0.15 14.69
CA THR A 245 -8.73 0.69 14.04
C THR A 245 -8.21 1.76 15.01
N ARG A 246 -9.10 2.43 15.73
CA ARG A 246 -8.73 3.40 16.78
C ARG A 246 -7.97 2.75 17.92
N GLN A 247 -8.35 1.54 18.33
CA GLN A 247 -7.62 0.79 19.35
C GLN A 247 -6.19 0.47 18.90
N SER A 248 -6.02 0.00 17.66
CA SER A 248 -4.70 -0.30 17.09
C SER A 248 -3.80 0.95 17.07
N LEU A 249 -4.35 2.10 16.65
CA LEU A 249 -3.64 3.38 16.68
C LEU A 249 -3.27 3.81 18.12
N LYS A 250 -4.17 3.59 19.08
CA LYS A 250 -3.92 3.89 20.50
C LYS A 250 -2.79 3.02 21.07
N GLU A 251 -2.71 1.75 20.68
CA GLU A 251 -1.65 0.83 21.08
C GLU A 251 -0.30 1.24 20.47
N LEU A 252 -0.26 1.62 19.20
CA LEU A 252 0.94 2.17 18.56
C LEU A 252 1.43 3.45 19.26
N ARG A 253 0.52 4.38 19.54
CA ARG A 253 0.83 5.61 20.29
C ARG A 253 1.35 5.33 21.69
N LYS A 254 0.78 4.36 22.41
CA LYS A 254 1.24 3.99 23.76
C LYS A 254 2.69 3.50 23.76
N ASN A 255 3.11 2.84 22.70
CA ASN A 255 4.47 2.28 22.54
C ASN A 255 5.44 3.24 21.82
N THR A 256 5.03 4.48 21.57
CA THR A 256 5.82 5.50 20.86
C THR A 256 5.98 6.73 21.73
N CYS A 257 7.20 7.28 21.78
CA CYS A 257 7.42 8.57 22.42
C CYS A 257 6.71 9.68 21.63
N ILE A 258 5.79 10.39 22.28
CA ILE A 258 5.05 11.53 21.69
C ILE A 258 5.72 12.83 22.13
N ILE A 259 6.14 13.61 21.15
CA ILE A 259 6.78 14.92 21.36
C ILE A 259 5.69 15.99 21.36
N THR A 260 5.77 16.91 22.31
CA THR A 260 4.93 18.11 22.35
C THR A 260 5.82 19.32 22.56
N THR A 261 5.45 20.43 21.94
CA THR A 261 6.18 21.70 22.01
C THR A 261 5.23 22.85 22.34
N SER A 262 5.77 24.01 22.68
CA SER A 262 4.99 25.23 22.87
C SER A 262 4.54 25.90 21.57
N ASN A 263 4.89 25.33 20.40
CA ASN A 263 4.49 25.83 19.09
C ASN A 263 3.46 24.88 18.45
N GLU A 264 2.22 25.35 18.31
CA GLU A 264 1.12 24.55 17.76
C GLU A 264 1.28 24.18 16.27
N GLU A 265 1.94 25.03 15.47
CA GLU A 265 2.21 24.72 14.06
C GLU A 265 3.22 23.56 13.96
N PHE A 266 4.22 23.56 14.86
CA PHE A 266 5.18 22.47 14.94
C PHE A 266 4.53 21.17 15.46
N ASN A 267 3.62 21.28 16.44
CA ASN A 267 2.82 20.14 16.90
C ASN A 267 1.97 19.56 15.77
N ALA A 268 1.34 20.40 14.93
CA ALA A 268 0.57 19.95 13.78
C ALA A 268 1.43 19.17 12.76
N TRP A 269 2.67 19.61 12.53
CA TRP A 269 3.61 18.89 11.67
C TRP A 269 4.05 17.55 12.28
N LEU A 270 4.34 17.52 13.58
CA LEU A 270 4.65 16.29 14.30
C LEU A 270 3.47 15.30 14.27
N ASP A 271 2.25 15.75 14.54
CA ASP A 271 1.05 14.92 14.52
C ASP A 271 0.78 14.32 13.13
N ARG A 272 1.03 15.09 12.07
CA ARG A 272 0.97 14.58 10.69
C ARG A 272 2.02 13.49 10.46
N SER A 273 3.27 13.75 10.85
CA SER A 273 4.38 12.80 10.72
C SER A 273 4.12 11.49 11.45
N TYR A 274 3.59 11.54 12.68
CA TYR A 274 3.17 10.34 13.42
C TYR A 274 2.05 9.59 12.69
N SER A 275 1.03 10.30 12.21
CA SER A 275 -0.12 9.68 11.54
C SER A 275 0.29 9.00 10.23
N ASP A 276 1.23 9.58 9.50
CA ASP A 276 1.75 9.02 8.25
C ASP A 276 2.61 7.78 8.52
N ILE A 277 3.53 7.83 9.50
CA ILE A 277 4.31 6.66 9.91
C ILE A 277 3.40 5.53 10.41
N PHE A 278 2.43 5.83 11.29
CA PHE A 278 1.53 4.80 11.83
C PHE A 278 0.65 4.16 10.75
N MET A 279 0.23 4.91 9.74
CA MET A 279 -0.49 4.36 8.59
C MET A 279 0.40 3.37 7.79
N MET A 280 1.68 3.68 7.64
CA MET A 280 2.62 2.85 6.89
C MET A 280 3.05 1.58 7.64
N LEU A 281 2.94 1.54 8.97
CA LEU A 281 3.24 0.35 9.77
C LEU A 281 2.23 -0.78 9.50
N THR A 282 2.78 -1.98 9.27
CA THR A 282 2.05 -3.24 9.10
C THR A 282 2.55 -4.25 10.13
N HIS A 283 1.62 -4.99 10.75
CA HIS A 283 1.97 -6.11 11.61
C HIS A 283 2.28 -7.33 10.75
N THR A 284 3.54 -7.74 10.74
CA THR A 284 3.98 -8.99 10.12
C THR A 284 4.13 -10.08 11.19
N PRO A 285 4.26 -11.37 10.82
CA PRO A 285 4.64 -12.43 11.77
C PRO A 285 5.94 -12.17 12.53
N TYR A 286 6.78 -11.27 12.03
CA TYR A 286 8.10 -10.93 12.56
C TYR A 286 8.13 -9.63 13.39
N GLY A 287 7.00 -8.90 13.45
CA GLY A 287 6.86 -7.63 14.16
C GLY A 287 6.35 -6.50 13.26
N LEU A 288 6.44 -5.27 13.78
CA LEU A 288 6.07 -4.07 13.04
C LEU A 288 7.05 -3.81 11.90
N TYR A 289 6.53 -3.60 10.70
CA TYR A 289 7.33 -3.26 9.52
C TYR A 289 6.71 -2.05 8.80
N PRO A 290 7.47 -0.99 8.50
CA PRO A 290 6.98 0.13 7.70
C PRO A 290 7.03 -0.23 6.21
N TYR A 291 5.89 -0.19 5.53
CA TYR A 291 5.87 -0.32 4.07
C TYR A 291 6.40 0.96 3.41
N ALA A 292 6.98 0.84 2.21
CA ALA A 292 7.77 1.92 1.60
C ALA A 292 6.94 3.14 1.21
N GLY A 293 5.76 2.95 0.61
CA GLY A 293 4.94 4.09 0.22
C GLY A 293 3.64 3.72 -0.47
N ILE A 294 2.60 4.52 -0.28
CA ILE A 294 1.34 4.36 -1.00
C ILE A 294 1.26 5.31 -2.22
N PRO A 295 0.53 4.92 -3.27
CA PRO A 295 -0.13 3.61 -3.45
C PRO A 295 0.81 2.51 -3.99
N TRP A 296 1.83 2.83 -4.79
CA TRP A 296 2.49 1.82 -5.65
C TRP A 296 3.59 0.98 -4.97
N PHE A 297 4.06 1.41 -3.81
CA PHE A 297 5.14 0.77 -3.06
C PHE A 297 4.63 0.22 -1.72
N SER A 298 3.34 -0.09 -1.62
CA SER A 298 2.68 -0.51 -0.37
C SER A 298 2.99 -1.96 -0.04
N THR A 299 4.27 -2.26 0.17
CA THR A 299 4.81 -3.56 0.56
C THR A 299 6.15 -3.38 1.28
N VAL A 300 6.79 -4.50 1.65
CA VAL A 300 8.13 -4.53 2.23
C VAL A 300 9.19 -4.13 1.21
N PHE A 301 10.01 -3.14 1.59
CA PHE A 301 11.28 -2.83 0.95
C PHE A 301 12.38 -2.80 2.02
N GLY A 302 13.50 -3.49 1.77
CA GLY A 302 14.53 -3.66 2.80
C GLY A 302 15.18 -2.34 3.21
N ARG A 303 15.69 -1.59 2.24
CA ARG A 303 16.34 -0.29 2.49
C ARG A 303 15.39 0.70 3.15
N ASP A 304 14.20 0.90 2.59
CA ASP A 304 13.20 1.83 3.10
C ASP A 304 12.78 1.46 4.53
N GLY A 305 12.61 0.16 4.78
CA GLY A 305 12.35 -0.39 6.10
C GLY A 305 13.46 -0.06 7.10
N ILE A 306 14.72 -0.26 6.69
CA ILE A 306 15.90 0.02 7.52
C ILE A 306 16.03 1.51 7.83
N ILE A 307 15.96 2.38 6.82
CA ILE A 307 16.11 3.83 6.99
C ILE A 307 14.99 4.37 7.88
N THR A 308 13.74 4.00 7.62
CA THR A 308 12.60 4.40 8.46
C THR A 308 12.80 3.92 9.91
N ALA A 309 13.30 2.70 10.11
CA ALA A 309 13.60 2.17 11.43
C ALA A 309 14.73 2.93 12.15
N LEU A 310 15.79 3.34 11.44
CA LEU A 310 16.85 4.19 11.99
C LEU A 310 16.30 5.55 12.43
N GLU A 311 15.50 6.20 11.58
CA GLU A 311 14.90 7.51 11.87
C GLU A 311 13.90 7.45 13.03
N CYS A 312 13.14 6.35 13.15
CA CYS A 312 12.18 6.14 14.22
C CYS A 312 12.78 5.52 15.50
N LEU A 313 14.06 5.13 15.49
CA LEU A 313 14.67 4.30 16.55
C LEU A 313 14.56 4.93 17.94
N TRP A 314 14.69 6.25 18.00
CA TRP A 314 14.66 6.98 19.25
C TRP A 314 13.25 7.12 19.84
N ILE A 315 12.20 7.16 19.00
CA ILE A 315 10.79 7.24 19.43
C ILE A 315 10.14 5.88 19.63
N ASN A 316 10.48 4.86 18.82
CA ASN A 316 9.89 3.53 18.90
C ASN A 316 10.86 2.45 18.37
N PRO A 317 11.70 1.85 19.24
CA PRO A 317 12.65 0.81 18.84
C PRO A 317 11.98 -0.52 18.42
N SER A 318 10.67 -0.69 18.67
CA SER A 318 9.96 -1.91 18.25
C SER A 318 9.83 -2.01 16.73
N ILE A 319 9.86 -0.88 16.02
CA ILE A 319 9.88 -0.84 14.55
C ILE A 319 11.19 -1.45 14.05
N ALA A 320 12.33 -0.99 14.57
CA ALA A 320 13.64 -1.56 14.24
C ALA A 320 13.74 -3.05 14.55
N LYS A 321 13.22 -3.49 15.69
CA LYS A 321 13.17 -4.92 16.04
C LYS A 321 12.38 -5.74 15.01
N GLY A 322 11.22 -5.25 14.58
CA GLY A 322 10.38 -5.91 13.58
C GLY A 322 11.03 -5.95 12.20
N VAL A 323 11.67 -4.86 11.77
CA VAL A 323 12.45 -4.79 10.53
C VAL A 323 13.61 -5.78 10.55
N LEU A 324 14.42 -5.81 11.61
CA LEU A 324 15.54 -6.74 11.75
C LEU A 324 15.09 -8.21 11.73
N ASN A 325 14.01 -8.55 12.45
CA ASN A 325 13.47 -9.91 12.43
C ASN A 325 12.97 -10.32 11.04
N TYR A 326 12.23 -9.44 10.36
CA TYR A 326 11.69 -9.74 9.03
C TYR A 326 12.82 -9.97 8.04
N LEU A 327 13.80 -9.06 8.00
CA LEU A 327 14.91 -9.11 7.06
C LEU A 327 15.86 -10.29 7.35
N ALA A 328 16.08 -10.64 8.62
CA ALA A 328 16.79 -11.87 8.98
C ALA A 328 16.05 -13.14 8.53
N ALA A 329 14.74 -13.20 8.77
CA ALA A 329 13.92 -14.36 8.39
C ALA A 329 13.77 -14.55 6.88
N THR A 330 14.05 -13.50 6.11
CA THR A 330 13.93 -13.47 4.65
C THR A 330 15.27 -13.23 3.95
N GLN A 331 16.39 -13.31 4.67
CA GLN A 331 17.73 -13.17 4.13
C GLN A 331 18.02 -14.32 3.15
N ALA A 332 18.61 -14.01 2.00
CA ALA A 332 18.96 -15.01 1.00
C ALA A 332 19.95 -16.04 1.56
N GLN A 333 19.67 -17.32 1.32
CA GLN A 333 20.50 -18.45 1.75
C GLN A 333 21.24 -19.12 0.59
N GLU A 334 20.74 -18.93 -0.63
CA GLU A 334 21.20 -19.59 -1.85
C GLU A 334 21.27 -18.57 -2.98
N GLU A 335 22.02 -18.90 -4.03
CA GLU A 335 22.06 -18.09 -5.24
C GLU A 335 20.82 -18.32 -6.10
N ASN A 336 20.16 -17.24 -6.50
CA ASN A 336 19.08 -17.26 -7.48
C ASN A 336 19.21 -16.04 -8.42
N PRO A 337 19.73 -16.23 -9.65
CA PRO A 337 19.94 -15.13 -10.59
C PRO A 337 18.67 -14.37 -10.99
N GLU A 338 17.51 -15.01 -11.02
CA GLU A 338 16.25 -14.34 -11.40
C GLU A 338 15.77 -13.38 -10.30
N GLU A 339 16.07 -13.70 -9.04
CA GLU A 339 15.72 -12.89 -7.88
C GLU A 339 16.86 -11.96 -7.43
N ASP A 340 18.01 -11.97 -8.11
CA ASP A 340 19.26 -11.32 -7.66
C ASP A 340 19.75 -11.79 -6.28
N ALA A 341 19.35 -12.99 -5.87
CA ALA A 341 19.70 -13.56 -4.57
C ALA A 341 21.13 -14.10 -4.58
N GLU A 342 21.89 -13.74 -3.54
CA GLU A 342 23.21 -14.29 -3.20
C GLU A 342 23.20 -14.54 -1.69
N PRO A 343 23.82 -15.62 -1.18
CA PRO A 343 23.87 -15.90 0.25
C PRO A 343 24.29 -14.68 1.08
N GLY A 344 23.46 -14.32 2.06
CA GLY A 344 23.66 -13.19 2.95
C GLY A 344 23.00 -11.87 2.52
N LYS A 345 22.49 -11.78 1.28
CA LYS A 345 21.76 -10.58 0.83
C LYS A 345 20.48 -10.34 1.62
N ILE A 346 20.22 -9.05 1.83
CA ILE A 346 18.96 -8.55 2.37
C ILE A 346 18.05 -8.13 1.22
N ILE A 347 16.76 -8.40 1.38
CA ILE A 347 15.73 -8.15 0.35
C ILE A 347 15.73 -6.68 -0.10
N HIS A 348 15.57 -6.47 -1.41
CA HIS A 348 15.16 -5.20 -1.99
C HIS A 348 13.67 -4.98 -1.80
N GLU A 349 12.81 -5.86 -2.35
CA GLU A 349 11.35 -5.81 -2.16
C GLU A 349 10.68 -7.19 -2.18
N VAL A 350 9.48 -7.27 -1.59
CA VAL A 350 8.61 -8.48 -1.59
C VAL A 350 7.26 -8.15 -2.21
N ARG A 351 6.76 -8.98 -3.13
CA ARG A 351 5.43 -8.85 -3.74
C ARG A 351 4.69 -10.16 -3.63
N LEU A 352 3.43 -10.06 -3.23
CA LEU A 352 2.51 -11.20 -3.03
C LEU A 352 1.45 -11.31 -4.13
N GLY A 353 1.53 -10.43 -5.14
CA GLY A 353 0.59 -10.40 -6.26
C GLY A 353 0.74 -11.61 -7.18
N GLU A 354 -0.28 -11.81 -8.03
CA GLU A 354 -0.35 -12.96 -8.95
C GLU A 354 0.85 -13.00 -9.91
N MET A 355 1.31 -11.85 -10.40
CA MET A 355 2.46 -11.81 -11.32
C MET A 355 3.75 -12.23 -10.62
N ALA A 356 3.90 -11.96 -9.32
CA ALA A 356 5.05 -12.40 -8.54
C ALA A 356 4.95 -13.91 -8.23
N ALA A 357 3.77 -14.39 -7.85
CA ALA A 357 3.52 -15.80 -7.54
C ALA A 357 3.73 -16.74 -8.74
N THR A 358 3.47 -16.24 -9.95
CA THR A 358 3.67 -16.99 -11.21
C THR A 358 5.07 -16.84 -11.81
N GLY A 359 5.93 -15.98 -11.23
CA GLY A 359 7.25 -15.68 -11.76
C GLY A 359 7.24 -14.81 -13.03
N GLU A 360 6.13 -14.14 -13.35
CA GLU A 360 6.08 -13.16 -14.45
C GLU A 360 6.96 -11.93 -14.16
N ILE A 361 7.19 -11.64 -12.87
CA ILE A 361 8.10 -10.61 -12.36
C ILE A 361 8.99 -11.20 -11.27
N PRO A 362 10.23 -10.70 -11.09
CA PRO A 362 11.18 -11.26 -10.12
C PRO A 362 10.87 -10.86 -8.67
N PHE A 363 9.85 -10.03 -8.45
CA PHE A 363 9.60 -9.34 -7.18
C PHE A 363 8.93 -10.19 -6.11
N GLY A 364 8.81 -11.52 -6.28
CA GLY A 364 8.34 -12.42 -5.22
C GLY A 364 9.16 -12.27 -3.95
N ARG A 365 10.47 -12.48 -4.06
CA ARG A 365 11.48 -12.07 -3.08
C ARG A 365 12.70 -11.59 -3.84
N TYR A 366 12.76 -10.29 -4.12
CA TYR A 366 13.83 -9.74 -4.95
C TYR A 366 14.92 -9.11 -4.10
N TYR A 367 16.19 -9.37 -4.44
CA TYR A 367 17.38 -8.96 -3.70
C TYR A 367 18.30 -8.04 -4.51
N GLY A 368 17.75 -7.33 -5.50
CA GLY A 368 18.46 -6.34 -6.31
C GLY A 368 18.79 -5.03 -5.57
N SER A 369 19.28 -5.13 -4.33
CA SER A 369 19.76 -4.01 -3.52
C SER A 369 21.21 -4.28 -3.13
N VAL A 370 22.08 -3.31 -3.34
CA VAL A 370 23.49 -3.37 -2.93
C VAL A 370 23.73 -2.71 -1.56
N ASP A 371 22.80 -1.86 -1.13
CA ASP A 371 22.90 -1.04 0.09
C ASP A 371 22.19 -1.67 1.31
N ALA A 372 21.13 -2.47 1.12
CA ALA A 372 20.35 -3.01 2.24
C ALA A 372 21.17 -3.95 3.15
N THR A 373 22.08 -4.75 2.58
CA THR A 373 22.91 -5.70 3.35
C THR A 373 23.85 -5.02 4.35
N PRO A 374 24.69 -4.03 3.97
CA PRO A 374 25.47 -3.29 4.96
C PRO A 374 24.58 -2.48 5.92
N LEU A 375 23.50 -1.86 5.43
CA LEU A 375 22.57 -1.09 6.27
C LEU A 375 21.87 -1.95 7.33
N PHE A 376 21.61 -3.23 7.07
CA PHE A 376 21.04 -4.16 8.04
C PHE A 376 21.94 -4.33 9.28
N ILE A 377 23.25 -4.44 9.06
CA ILE A 377 24.25 -4.50 10.14
C ILE A 377 24.26 -3.17 10.90
N THR A 378 24.20 -2.04 10.18
CA THR A 378 24.14 -0.70 10.79
C THR A 378 22.93 -0.56 11.71
N LEU A 379 21.75 -0.99 11.28
CA LEU A 379 20.53 -0.97 12.08
C LEU A 379 20.62 -1.89 13.31
N ALA A 380 21.20 -3.08 13.17
CA ALA A 380 21.38 -4.01 14.28
C ALA A 380 22.20 -3.38 15.41
N GLU A 381 23.29 -2.69 15.06
CA GLU A 381 24.13 -2.01 16.03
C GLU A 381 23.42 -0.80 16.65
N ALA A 382 22.77 0.03 15.84
CA ALA A 382 22.03 1.18 16.34
C ALA A 382 20.94 0.73 17.33
N TYR A 383 20.22 -0.34 17.01
CA TYR A 383 19.23 -0.97 17.88
C TYR A 383 19.87 -1.47 19.19
N TYR A 384 21.04 -2.11 19.13
CA TYR A 384 21.77 -2.52 20.33
C TYR A 384 22.19 -1.33 21.19
N GLN A 385 22.73 -0.25 20.61
CA GLN A 385 23.11 0.94 21.36
C GLN A 385 21.90 1.56 22.08
N ARG A 386 20.73 1.56 21.42
CA ARG A 386 19.50 2.11 21.97
C ARG A 386 18.90 1.24 23.08
N THR A 387 18.88 -0.07 22.90
CA THR A 387 18.09 -0.99 23.75
C THR A 387 18.92 -1.83 24.71
N ARG A 388 20.22 -1.96 24.45
CA ARG A 388 21.15 -2.89 25.12
C ARG A 388 20.66 -4.34 25.16
N ASN A 389 19.80 -4.72 24.21
CA ASN A 389 19.22 -6.06 24.15
C ASN A 389 20.19 -7.05 23.52
N LEU A 390 21.16 -7.51 24.31
CA LEU A 390 22.20 -8.43 23.85
C LEU A 390 21.65 -9.80 23.44
N GLU A 391 20.60 -10.30 24.11
CA GLU A 391 19.94 -11.56 23.75
C GLU A 391 19.39 -11.51 22.32
N PHE A 392 18.78 -10.39 21.93
CA PHE A 392 18.30 -10.19 20.57
C PHE A 392 19.44 -10.19 19.56
N ILE A 393 20.53 -9.46 19.85
CA ILE A 393 21.71 -9.43 18.99
C ILE A 393 22.35 -10.81 18.85
N SER A 394 22.43 -11.59 19.92
CA SER A 394 22.94 -12.96 19.88
C SER A 394 22.14 -13.85 18.92
N ARG A 395 20.79 -13.74 18.92
CA ARG A 395 19.95 -14.44 17.93
C ARG A 395 20.14 -13.92 16.51
N LEU A 396 20.43 -12.63 16.34
CA LEU A 396 20.62 -12.01 15.04
C LEU A 396 22.02 -12.27 14.46
N TRP A 397 22.98 -12.63 15.30
CA TRP A 397 24.39 -12.74 14.93
C TRP A 397 24.68 -13.63 13.72
N PRO A 398 24.08 -14.84 13.56
CA PRO A 398 24.31 -15.65 12.37
C PRO A 398 23.92 -14.93 11.07
N HIS A 399 22.90 -14.08 11.10
CA HIS A 399 22.46 -13.29 9.95
C HIS A 399 23.41 -12.12 9.66
N ILE A 400 24.01 -11.55 10.71
CA ILE A 400 25.06 -10.52 10.58
C ILE A 400 26.33 -11.13 9.97
N GLU A 401 26.72 -12.33 10.40
CA GLU A 401 27.85 -13.06 9.82
C GLU A 401 27.62 -13.36 8.34
N LEU A 402 26.43 -13.83 7.96
CA LEU A 402 26.07 -14.03 6.55
C LEU A 402 26.13 -12.72 5.75
N ALA A 403 25.66 -11.60 6.31
CA ALA A 403 25.73 -10.30 5.66
C ALA A 403 27.19 -9.82 5.47
N LEU A 404 28.08 -10.07 6.43
CA LEU A 404 29.51 -9.80 6.30
C LEU A 404 30.17 -10.70 5.24
N GLN A 405 29.84 -11.99 5.23
CA GLN A 405 30.31 -12.93 4.21
C GLN A 405 29.88 -12.46 2.82
N TRP A 406 28.63 -11.99 2.66
CA TRP A 406 28.17 -11.40 1.40
C TRP A 406 29.04 -10.22 0.98
N ILE A 407 29.28 -9.26 1.89
CA ILE A 407 30.11 -8.07 1.62
C ILE A 407 31.50 -8.49 1.11
N ASP A 408 32.14 -9.47 1.74
CA ASP A 408 33.54 -9.83 1.44
C ASP A 408 33.70 -10.79 0.25
N HIS A 409 32.65 -11.52 -0.16
CA HIS A 409 32.75 -12.55 -1.22
C HIS A 409 31.93 -12.24 -2.47
N TYR A 410 30.67 -11.84 -2.30
CA TYR A 410 29.75 -11.60 -3.42
C TYR A 410 29.67 -10.11 -3.78
N GLY A 411 29.86 -9.24 -2.79
CA GLY A 411 29.87 -7.80 -2.96
C GLY A 411 31.13 -7.29 -3.66
N ASP A 412 32.29 -7.88 -3.37
CA ASP A 412 33.60 -7.51 -3.92
C ASP A 412 34.05 -8.55 -4.96
N LYS A 413 33.57 -8.42 -6.21
CA LYS A 413 33.73 -9.50 -7.21
C LYS A 413 35.12 -9.53 -7.83
N ASP A 414 35.78 -8.38 -7.91
CA ASP A 414 37.15 -8.26 -8.43
C ASP A 414 38.24 -8.30 -7.33
N GLY A 415 37.85 -8.22 -6.06
CA GLY A 415 38.74 -8.35 -4.91
C GLY A 415 39.52 -7.07 -4.59
N ASP A 416 39.08 -5.91 -5.07
CA ASP A 416 39.72 -4.62 -4.82
C ASP A 416 39.28 -3.97 -3.49
N GLY A 417 38.29 -4.56 -2.82
CA GLY A 417 37.75 -4.12 -1.53
C GLY A 417 36.52 -3.23 -1.63
N PHE A 418 36.03 -2.92 -2.84
CA PHE A 418 34.80 -2.17 -3.04
C PHE A 418 33.61 -3.07 -3.36
N VAL A 419 32.47 -2.76 -2.75
CA VAL A 419 31.23 -3.46 -3.06
C VAL A 419 30.64 -2.90 -4.35
N GLU A 420 30.43 -3.78 -5.33
CA GLU A 420 29.99 -3.48 -6.67
C GLU A 420 28.74 -4.28 -7.07
N TYR A 421 28.06 -3.84 -8.13
CA TYR A 421 26.93 -4.57 -8.67
C TYR A 421 26.92 -4.63 -10.19
N THR A 422 26.24 -5.67 -10.69
CA THR A 422 25.92 -5.87 -12.11
C THR A 422 24.41 -6.06 -12.23
N PRO A 423 23.74 -5.46 -13.23
CA PRO A 423 22.34 -5.74 -13.54
C PRO A 423 22.11 -7.23 -13.84
N SER A 424 21.04 -7.79 -13.30
CA SER A 424 20.53 -9.08 -13.79
C SER A 424 19.71 -8.88 -15.08
N PRO A 425 19.59 -9.90 -15.95
CA PRO A 425 18.84 -9.76 -17.21
C PRO A 425 17.39 -9.31 -17.03
N ASN A 426 16.76 -9.72 -15.93
CA ASN A 426 15.35 -9.48 -15.65
C ASN A 426 15.10 -8.53 -14.48
N GLY A 427 16.13 -8.06 -13.77
CA GLY A 427 15.99 -7.20 -12.59
C GLY A 427 16.22 -5.72 -12.87
N LEU A 428 16.49 -4.98 -11.80
CA LEU A 428 16.82 -3.56 -11.83
C LEU A 428 18.22 -3.33 -12.41
N ILE A 429 18.35 -2.25 -13.17
CA ILE A 429 19.64 -1.83 -13.73
C ILE A 429 20.52 -1.26 -12.61
N ASN A 430 19.99 -0.30 -11.86
CA ASN A 430 20.69 0.30 -10.72
C ASN A 430 20.18 -0.32 -9.43
N LYS A 431 21.10 -0.69 -8.52
CA LYS A 431 20.78 -1.42 -7.28
C LYS A 431 21.00 -0.61 -6.00
N GLY A 432 21.34 0.68 -6.12
CA GLY A 432 21.45 1.62 -5.00
C GLY A 432 20.16 2.41 -4.77
N TRP A 433 20.22 3.46 -3.95
CA TRP A 433 19.04 4.29 -3.65
C TRP A 433 18.42 4.98 -4.86
N LYS A 434 19.22 5.19 -5.91
CA LYS A 434 18.78 5.71 -7.21
C LYS A 434 18.61 4.56 -8.22
N ASP A 435 17.63 3.71 -7.97
CA ASP A 435 17.38 2.48 -8.73
C ASP A 435 16.76 2.68 -10.13
N SER A 436 16.39 3.91 -10.48
CA SER A 436 15.95 4.27 -11.83
C SER A 436 17.09 4.13 -12.84
N HIS A 437 16.77 3.58 -14.02
CA HIS A 437 17.73 3.21 -15.07
C HIS A 437 18.70 4.32 -15.52
N ASP A 438 18.29 5.58 -15.42
CA ASP A 438 19.01 6.77 -15.89
C ASP A 438 19.71 7.55 -14.77
N SER A 439 19.73 7.01 -13.55
CA SER A 439 20.13 7.79 -12.36
C SER A 439 21.59 7.65 -11.94
N VAL A 440 22.37 6.79 -12.61
CA VAL A 440 23.81 6.63 -12.39
C VAL A 440 24.54 6.93 -13.70
N MET A 441 25.14 8.12 -13.78
CA MET A 441 25.69 8.68 -15.01
C MET A 441 26.96 9.48 -14.75
N HIS A 442 27.78 9.64 -15.79
CA HIS A 442 28.93 10.53 -15.79
C HIS A 442 28.50 11.99 -15.97
N SER A 443 29.43 12.93 -15.80
CA SER A 443 29.15 14.37 -15.90
C SER A 443 28.65 14.83 -17.27
N ASP A 444 28.89 14.03 -18.32
CA ASP A 444 28.40 14.26 -19.67
C ASP A 444 26.98 13.68 -19.92
N GLY A 445 26.38 13.02 -18.93
CA GLY A 445 25.06 12.40 -18.99
C GLY A 445 25.06 10.97 -19.55
N SER A 446 26.22 10.40 -19.88
CA SER A 446 26.31 9.00 -20.30
C SER A 446 26.11 8.04 -19.10
N PRO A 447 25.34 6.94 -19.23
CA PRO A 447 25.19 5.95 -18.16
C PRO A 447 26.53 5.31 -17.77
N ALA A 448 26.75 5.06 -16.49
CA ALA A 448 27.93 4.34 -16.03
C ALA A 448 27.86 2.85 -16.44
N PRO A 449 28.92 2.27 -17.03
CA PRO A 449 28.93 0.85 -17.37
C PRO A 449 29.12 -0.02 -16.12
N PRO A 450 28.49 -1.20 -16.03
CA PRO A 450 28.76 -2.15 -14.98
C PRO A 450 30.13 -2.83 -15.14
N PRO A 451 30.72 -3.35 -14.03
CA PRO A 451 30.17 -3.28 -12.68
C PRO A 451 30.30 -1.88 -12.06
N ILE A 452 29.36 -1.53 -11.17
CA ILE A 452 29.27 -0.19 -10.57
C ILE A 452 29.51 -0.29 -9.06
N ALA A 453 30.51 0.44 -8.57
CA ALA A 453 30.72 0.70 -7.15
C ALA A 453 30.20 2.11 -6.79
N LEU A 454 29.15 2.17 -5.98
CA LEU A 454 28.56 3.44 -5.52
C LEU A 454 29.29 3.96 -4.29
N VAL A 455 29.64 5.25 -4.29
CA VAL A 455 30.41 5.88 -3.20
C VAL A 455 29.69 5.82 -1.86
N GLU A 456 28.37 6.02 -1.84
CA GLU A 456 27.56 5.95 -0.62
C GLU A 456 27.56 4.54 -0.02
N VAL A 457 27.55 3.50 -0.86
CA VAL A 457 27.57 2.10 -0.43
C VAL A 457 28.88 1.76 0.25
N GLN A 458 30.00 2.30 -0.23
CA GLN A 458 31.31 2.08 0.41
C GLN A 458 31.34 2.68 1.82
N GLY A 459 30.69 3.83 2.01
CA GLY A 459 30.47 4.42 3.33
C GLY A 459 29.65 3.50 4.23
N TYR A 460 28.57 2.91 3.72
CA TYR A 460 27.74 1.96 4.47
C TYR A 460 28.50 0.68 4.82
N VAL A 461 29.30 0.14 3.91
CA VAL A 461 30.15 -1.05 4.14
C VAL A 461 31.18 -0.78 5.23
N TYR A 462 31.87 0.36 5.15
CA TYR A 462 32.82 0.76 6.19
C TYR A 462 32.14 0.86 7.56
N GLN A 463 30.99 1.53 7.62
CA GLN A 463 30.21 1.67 8.85
C GLN A 463 29.75 0.30 9.37
N ALA A 464 29.24 -0.57 8.50
CA ALA A 464 28.78 -1.91 8.83
C ALA A 464 29.91 -2.75 9.45
N LYS A 465 31.13 -2.71 8.89
CA LYS A 465 32.30 -3.42 9.45
C LYS A 465 32.67 -2.92 10.85
N LEU A 466 32.67 -1.61 11.08
CA LEU A 466 32.89 -1.03 12.41
C LEU A 466 31.79 -1.43 13.41
N HIS A 467 30.53 -1.40 12.97
CA HIS A 467 29.37 -1.74 13.77
C HIS A 467 29.36 -3.23 14.14
N ALA A 468 29.67 -4.12 13.19
CA ALA A 468 29.85 -5.53 13.44
C ALA A 468 30.97 -5.81 14.45
N ALA A 469 32.12 -5.12 14.35
CA ALA A 469 33.20 -5.25 15.31
C ALA A 469 32.77 -4.83 16.73
N SER A 470 31.97 -3.76 16.85
CA SER A 470 31.39 -3.35 18.13
C SER A 470 30.43 -4.39 18.70
N LEU A 471 29.60 -5.01 17.86
CA LEU A 471 28.67 -6.06 18.28
C LEU A 471 29.40 -7.35 18.67
N ALA A 472 30.41 -7.78 17.91
CA ALA A 472 31.26 -8.92 18.26
C ALA A 472 31.89 -8.71 19.65
N LYS A 473 32.50 -7.55 19.88
CA LYS A 473 33.07 -7.20 21.19
C LYS A 473 32.05 -7.26 22.33
N ALA A 474 30.78 -6.91 22.06
CA ALA A 474 29.72 -6.97 23.05
C ALA A 474 29.23 -8.39 23.33
N LEU A 475 29.32 -9.30 22.35
CA LEU A 475 28.94 -10.71 22.49
C LEU A 475 30.01 -11.56 23.20
N GLY A 476 31.27 -11.10 23.20
CA GLY A 476 32.41 -11.81 23.77
C GLY A 476 33.14 -12.64 22.73
#